data_AF-A0A1Q5UHE7-F1
#
_entry.id   AF-A0A1Q5UHE7-F1
#
_cell.length_a   1.000
_cell.length_b   1.000
_cell.length_c   1.000
_cell.angle_alpha   90.00
_cell.angle_beta   90.00
_cell.angle_gamma   90.00
#
_symmetry.space_group_name_H-M   'P 1'
#
loop_
_entity.id
_entity.type
_entity.pdbx_description
1 polymer ?
#
loop_
_entity_poly.entity_id
_entity_poly.type
_entity_poly.pdbx_seq_one_letter_code
_entity_poly.pdbx_strand_id
1 'polypeptide(L)'
;MPNEPLTSDSKTTLLVIDWEMAQIGSRALDLGQIIAETYETKLFKNAEHGVWVIEGFMDGYGPLSDKLAFRTAIQVGAHLVCFGSRVAGWGSPEQVEEVVKVGKDLIVQAWRENKPWFEGHILRCLFQW
;
A
#
# COMPACT_ATOMS: atom_id res chain seq x y z
N MET A 1 -13.35 14.60 -14.94
CA MET A 1 -14.15 14.50 -13.70
C MET A 1 -14.48 15.90 -13.23
N PRO A 2 -15.63 16.14 -12.58
CA PRO A 2 -15.98 17.47 -12.06
C PRO A 2 -14.95 17.95 -11.02
N ASN A 3 -14.62 19.24 -11.04
CA ASN A 3 -13.66 19.88 -10.12
C ASN A 3 -14.42 20.48 -8.92
N GLU A 4 -15.14 19.63 -8.19
CA GLU A 4 -15.96 20.01 -7.04
C GLU A 4 -15.50 19.24 -5.79
N PRO A 5 -15.57 19.84 -4.59
CA PRO A 5 -15.26 19.14 -3.36
C PRO A 5 -16.17 17.92 -3.17
N LEU A 6 -15.59 16.81 -2.69
CA LEU A 6 -16.37 15.64 -2.30
C LEU A 6 -17.23 16.00 -1.07
N THR A 7 -18.51 15.67 -1.14
CA THR A 7 -19.47 15.75 -0.03
C THR A 7 -19.81 14.35 0.45
N SER A 8 -20.37 14.21 1.66
CA SER A 8 -20.76 12.90 2.23
C SER A 8 -21.71 12.11 1.33
N ASP A 9 -22.51 12.80 0.51
CA ASP A 9 -23.51 12.20 -0.37
C ASP A 9 -23.01 12.06 -1.82
N SER A 10 -21.80 12.53 -2.12
CA SER A 10 -21.24 12.48 -3.46
C SER A 10 -20.82 11.05 -3.83
N LYS A 11 -21.37 10.53 -4.92
CA LYS A 11 -20.92 9.28 -5.52
C LYS A 11 -19.72 9.56 -6.42
N THR A 12 -18.53 9.20 -5.95
CA THR A 12 -17.30 9.28 -6.76
C THR A 12 -17.20 8.05 -7.65
N THR A 13 -17.05 8.28 -8.96
CA THR A 13 -16.76 7.19 -9.90
C THR A 13 -15.27 6.87 -9.84
N LEU A 14 -14.93 5.66 -9.40
CA LEU A 14 -13.58 5.10 -9.46
C LEU A 14 -13.49 4.12 -10.64
N LEU A 15 -12.45 4.25 -11.46
CA LEU A 15 -12.20 3.39 -12.62
C LEU A 15 -10.79 2.81 -12.51
N VAL A 16 -10.67 1.49 -12.66
CA VAL A 16 -9.38 0.82 -12.81
C VAL A 16 -9.05 0.76 -14.30
N ILE A 17 -7.97 1.42 -14.69
CA ILE A 17 -7.49 1.51 -16.07
C ILE A 17 -6.10 0.88 -16.19
N ASP A 18 -5.54 0.91 -17.40
CA ASP A 18 -4.16 0.51 -17.67
C ASP A 18 -3.86 -0.97 -17.35
N TRP A 19 -4.59 -1.86 -18.03
CA TRP A 19 -4.52 -3.31 -17.83
C TRP A 19 -3.35 -3.99 -18.57
N GLU A 20 -2.35 -3.25 -19.05
CA GLU A 20 -1.30 -3.79 -19.93
C GLU A 20 -0.37 -4.82 -19.25
N MET A 21 -0.32 -4.82 -17.92
CA MET A 21 0.44 -5.78 -17.10
C MET A 21 -0.45 -6.89 -16.49
N ALA A 22 -1.71 -7.00 -16.90
CA ALA A 22 -2.63 -8.00 -16.36
C ALA A 22 -2.16 -9.43 -16.70
N GLN A 23 -2.11 -10.29 -15.68
CA GLN A 23 -1.62 -11.66 -15.81
C GLN A 23 -2.29 -12.61 -14.82
N ILE A 24 -2.25 -13.91 -15.11
CA ILE A 24 -2.62 -14.94 -14.14
C ILE A 24 -1.49 -15.03 -13.10
N GLY A 25 -1.66 -14.31 -11.99
CA GLY A 25 -0.63 -14.13 -10.98
C GLY A 25 -1.12 -14.29 -9.54
N SER A 26 -0.23 -13.99 -8.61
CA SER A 26 -0.57 -13.94 -7.19
C SER A 26 -1.38 -12.68 -6.89
N ARG A 27 -2.55 -12.82 -6.25
CA ARG A 27 -3.37 -11.70 -5.74
C ARG A 27 -2.59 -10.68 -4.90
N ALA A 28 -1.55 -11.13 -4.22
CA ALA A 28 -0.66 -10.27 -3.44
C ALA A 28 0.01 -9.18 -4.29
N LEU A 29 0.18 -9.37 -5.60
CA LEU A 29 0.78 -8.39 -6.50
C LEU A 29 -0.15 -7.19 -6.67
N ASP A 30 -1.42 -7.43 -7.01
CA ASP A 30 -2.42 -6.38 -7.17
C ASP A 30 -2.65 -5.63 -5.84
N LEU A 31 -2.81 -6.38 -4.74
CA LEU A 31 -2.97 -5.82 -3.40
C LEU A 31 -1.73 -5.02 -2.98
N GLY A 32 -0.54 -5.57 -3.22
CA GLY A 32 0.72 -4.92 -2.86
C GLY A 32 0.92 -3.61 -3.61
N GLN A 33 0.56 -3.56 -4.89
CA GLN A 33 0.74 -2.38 -5.71
C GLN A 33 -0.19 -1.24 -5.31
N ILE A 34 -1.51 -1.49 -5.21
CA ILE A 34 -2.46 -0.44 -4.80
C ILE A 34 -2.12 0.10 -3.40
N ILE A 35 -1.72 -0.78 -2.47
CA ILE A 35 -1.36 -0.38 -1.11
C ILE A 35 -0.05 0.41 -1.11
N ALA A 36 0.98 -0.01 -1.86
CA ALA A 36 2.26 0.69 -1.91
C ALA A 36 2.12 2.11 -2.47
N GLU A 37 1.51 2.26 -3.64
CA GLU A 37 1.34 3.56 -4.30
C GLU A 37 0.49 4.51 -3.45
N THR A 38 -0.53 3.98 -2.78
CA THR A 38 -1.35 4.77 -1.84
C THR A 38 -0.54 5.13 -0.57
N TYR A 39 0.29 4.21 -0.06
CA TYR A 39 1.09 4.46 1.14
C TYR A 39 2.21 5.49 0.89
N GLU A 40 2.73 5.56 -0.34
CA GLU A 40 3.71 6.57 -0.74
C GLU A 40 3.21 8.00 -0.55
N THR A 41 1.89 8.27 -0.60
CA THR A 41 1.36 9.61 -0.28
C THR A 41 1.60 9.98 1.18
N LYS A 42 1.52 9.01 2.09
CA LYS A 42 1.85 9.20 3.51
C LYS A 42 3.35 9.37 3.68
N LEU A 43 4.16 8.52 3.07
CA LEU A 43 5.62 8.56 3.22
C LEU A 43 6.27 9.83 2.65
N PHE A 44 5.84 10.28 1.47
CA PHE A 44 6.45 11.44 0.81
C PHE A 44 5.76 12.77 1.11
N LYS A 45 4.45 12.78 1.33
CA LYS A 45 3.66 14.01 1.49
C LYS A 45 3.02 14.15 2.87
N ASN A 46 3.23 13.19 3.77
CA ASN A 46 2.61 13.12 5.09
C ASN A 46 1.07 13.24 5.04
N ALA A 47 0.44 12.73 3.98
CA ALA A 47 -1.00 12.76 3.81
C ALA A 47 -1.66 11.51 4.42
N GLU A 48 -2.46 11.69 5.48
CA GLU A 48 -3.20 10.59 6.14
C GLU A 48 -4.24 9.93 5.23
N HIS A 49 -4.73 10.67 4.24
CA HIS A 49 -5.77 10.17 3.33
C HIS A 49 -5.39 8.88 2.61
N GLY A 50 -4.10 8.68 2.32
CA GLY A 50 -3.63 7.41 1.74
C GLY A 50 -3.85 6.22 2.68
N VAL A 51 -3.63 6.41 3.99
CA VAL A 51 -3.88 5.36 4.99
C VAL A 51 -5.37 5.03 5.06
N TRP A 52 -6.23 6.05 5.05
CA TRP A 52 -7.68 5.84 5.07
C TRP A 52 -8.20 5.11 3.82
N VAL A 53 -7.61 5.39 2.65
CA VAL A 53 -7.94 4.68 1.41
C VAL A 53 -7.52 3.20 1.51
N ILE A 54 -6.34 2.90 2.08
CA ILE A 54 -5.88 1.52 2.30
C ILE A 54 -6.84 0.78 3.25
N GLU A 55 -7.21 1.41 4.37
CA GLU A 55 -8.14 0.82 5.36
C GLU A 55 -9.51 0.56 4.74
N GLY A 56 -10.12 1.56 4.11
CA GLY A 56 -11.43 1.42 3.45
C GLY A 56 -11.40 0.42 2.28
N PHE A 57 -10.30 0.35 1.54
CA PHE A 57 -10.10 -0.65 0.51
C PHE A 57 -10.06 -2.06 1.10
N MET A 58 -9.30 -2.28 2.18
CA MET A 58 -9.20 -3.59 2.82
C MET A 58 -10.53 -4.02 3.48
N ASP A 59 -11.27 -3.08 4.08
CA ASP A 59 -12.61 -3.33 4.60
C ASP A 59 -13.58 -3.81 3.50
N GLY A 60 -13.51 -3.19 2.32
CA GLY A 60 -14.31 -3.59 1.16
C GLY A 60 -13.84 -4.86 0.47
N TYR A 61 -12.52 -5.11 0.46
CA TYR A 61 -11.91 -6.30 -0.15
C TYR A 61 -12.19 -7.57 0.66
N GLY A 62 -12.26 -7.43 1.99
CA GLY A 62 -12.49 -8.52 2.92
C GLY A 62 -11.20 -9.17 3.43
N PRO A 63 -11.33 -10.12 4.36
CA PRO A 63 -10.20 -10.65 5.11
C PRO A 63 -9.27 -11.50 4.25
N LEU A 64 -7.98 -11.41 4.57
CA LEU A 64 -6.92 -12.24 4.00
C LEU A 64 -6.55 -13.37 4.97
N SER A 65 -6.09 -14.49 4.43
CA SER A 65 -5.33 -15.44 5.25
C SER A 65 -3.98 -14.82 5.62
N ASP A 66 -3.43 -15.18 6.78
CA ASP A 66 -2.11 -14.67 7.22
C ASP A 66 -1.03 -14.89 6.15
N LYS A 67 -1.06 -16.04 5.47
CA LYS A 67 -0.14 -16.32 4.36
C LYS A 67 -0.27 -15.30 3.21
N LEU A 68 -1.48 -14.91 2.84
CA LEU A 68 -1.71 -13.91 1.80
C LEU A 68 -1.38 -12.49 2.30
N ALA A 69 -1.67 -12.19 3.57
CA ALA A 69 -1.31 -10.93 4.22
C ALA A 69 0.20 -10.70 4.23
N PHE A 70 0.99 -11.69 4.66
CA PHE A 70 2.46 -11.61 4.61
C PHE A 70 2.99 -11.47 3.18
N ARG A 71 2.47 -12.25 2.22
CA ARG A 71 2.87 -12.08 0.81
C ARG A 71 2.54 -10.69 0.28
N THR A 72 1.40 -10.12 0.68
CA THR A 72 1.01 -8.76 0.31
C THR A 72 1.97 -7.73 0.92
N ALA A 73 2.29 -7.84 2.21
CA ALA A 73 3.26 -6.96 2.86
C ALA A 73 4.66 -7.03 2.21
N ILE A 74 5.10 -8.22 1.76
CA ILE A 74 6.34 -8.37 0.98
C ILE A 74 6.24 -7.62 -0.35
N GLN A 75 5.12 -7.74 -1.07
CA GLN A 75 4.92 -7.02 -2.34
C GLN A 75 4.90 -5.50 -2.14
N VAL A 76 4.26 -5.01 -1.08
CA VAL A 76 4.32 -3.59 -0.70
C VAL A 76 5.77 -3.15 -0.49
N GLY A 77 6.51 -3.88 0.35
CA GLY A 77 7.90 -3.52 0.64
C GLY A 77 8.82 -3.59 -0.59
N ALA A 78 8.60 -4.57 -1.47
CA ALA A 78 9.34 -4.69 -2.73
C ALA A 78 9.04 -3.51 -3.67
N HIS A 79 7.78 -3.07 -3.76
CA HIS A 79 7.40 -1.90 -4.54
C HIS A 79 8.08 -0.64 -4.01
N LEU A 80 8.02 -0.38 -2.69
CA LEU A 80 8.66 0.80 -2.08
C LEU A 80 10.18 0.86 -2.34
N VAL A 81 10.87 -0.29 -2.27
CA VAL A 81 12.31 -0.37 -2.56
C VAL A 81 12.59 -0.18 -4.05
N CYS A 82 11.79 -0.76 -4.94
CA CYS A 82 12.06 -0.76 -6.37
C CYS A 82 11.60 0.51 -7.11
N PHE A 83 10.44 1.05 -6.75
CA PHE A 83 9.78 2.17 -7.40
C PHE A 83 9.87 3.43 -6.54
N GLY A 84 9.43 3.35 -5.28
CA GLY A 84 9.46 4.51 -4.36
C GLY A 84 10.85 5.15 -4.24
N SER A 85 11.92 4.38 -4.36
CA SER A 85 13.30 4.91 -4.32
C SER A 85 13.82 5.53 -5.62
N ARG A 86 13.10 5.36 -6.74
CA ARG A 86 13.59 5.67 -8.10
C ARG A 86 12.78 6.73 -8.83
N VAL A 87 11.54 7.00 -8.41
CA VAL A 87 10.71 8.01 -9.10
C VAL A 87 11.21 9.41 -8.78
N ALA A 88 11.73 10.10 -9.79
CA ALA A 88 12.27 11.45 -9.64
C ALA A 88 11.19 12.46 -9.21
N GLY A 89 11.54 13.35 -8.28
CA GLY A 89 10.67 14.47 -7.86
C GLY A 89 9.62 14.16 -6.79
N TRP A 90 9.54 12.92 -6.30
CA TRP A 90 8.58 12.55 -5.26
C TRP A 90 8.99 12.96 -3.84
N GLY A 91 10.27 12.91 -3.51
CA GLY A 91 10.79 13.27 -2.19
C GLY A 91 12.24 13.72 -2.19
N SER A 92 12.71 14.21 -1.04
CA SER A 92 14.12 14.47 -0.80
C SER A 92 14.91 13.16 -0.69
N PRO A 93 16.26 13.19 -0.81
CA PRO A 93 17.10 12.00 -0.59
C PRO A 93 16.83 11.30 0.75
N GLU A 94 16.57 12.06 1.80
CA GLU A 94 16.25 11.53 3.13
C GLU A 94 14.90 10.82 3.14
N GLN A 95 13.88 11.39 2.49
CA GLN A 95 12.58 10.71 2.37
C GLN A 95 12.68 9.42 1.57
N VAL A 96 13.50 9.42 0.51
CA VAL A 96 13.79 8.21 -0.28
C VAL A 96 14.48 7.16 0.58
N GLU A 97 15.45 7.53 1.41
CA GLU A 97 16.10 6.61 2.34
C GLU A 97 15.11 6.00 3.34
N GLU A 98 14.22 6.82 3.90
CA GLU A 98 13.18 6.35 4.82
C GLU A 98 12.19 5.39 4.14
N VAL A 99 11.77 5.68 2.91
CA VAL A 99 10.90 4.77 2.12
C VAL A 99 11.58 3.42 1.89
N VAL A 100 12.88 3.41 1.58
CA VAL A 100 13.66 2.17 1.42
C VAL A 100 13.76 1.43 2.75
N LYS A 101 13.98 2.12 3.88
CA LYS A 101 14.01 1.50 5.22
C LYS A 101 12.69 0.83 5.55
N VAL A 102 11.57 1.53 5.36
CA VAL A 102 10.21 1.01 5.56
C VAL A 102 9.98 -0.22 4.67
N GLY A 103 10.30 -0.14 3.38
CA GLY A 103 10.13 -1.26 2.45
C GLY A 103 10.96 -2.48 2.85
N LYS A 104 12.22 -2.28 3.26
CA LYS A 104 13.10 -3.34 3.77
C LYS A 104 12.54 -3.97 5.06
N ASP A 105 12.07 -3.17 6.00
CA ASP A 105 11.50 -3.68 7.26
C ASP A 105 10.23 -4.50 6.99
N LEU A 106 9.35 -4.03 6.10
CA LEU A 106 8.18 -4.78 5.65
C LEU A 106 8.54 -6.16 5.08
N ILE A 107 9.51 -6.21 4.16
CA ILE A 107 9.98 -7.47 3.57
C ILE A 107 10.49 -8.41 4.65
N VAL A 108 11.37 -7.93 5.53
CA VAL A 108 12.03 -8.77 6.54
C VAL A 108 11.03 -9.30 7.56
N GLN A 109 10.14 -8.45 8.08
CA GLN A 109 9.18 -8.83 9.11
C GLN A 109 8.10 -9.76 8.55
N ALA A 110 7.62 -9.49 7.33
CA ALA A 110 6.66 -10.37 6.68
C ALA A 110 7.27 -11.71 6.26
N TRP A 111 8.52 -11.73 5.78
CA TRP A 111 9.24 -12.97 5.46
C TRP A 111 9.45 -13.86 6.68
N ARG A 112 9.64 -13.25 7.86
CA ARG A 112 9.73 -13.94 9.15
C ARG A 112 8.36 -14.29 9.76
N GLU A 113 7.27 -13.97 9.07
CA GLU A 113 5.89 -14.15 9.56
C GLU A 113 5.66 -13.51 10.95
N ASN A 114 6.33 -12.38 11.21
CA ASN A 114 6.25 -11.68 12.50
C ASN A 114 4.95 -10.86 12.60
N LYS A 115 3.82 -11.55 12.72
CA LYS A 115 2.49 -10.92 12.83
C LYS A 115 2.43 -9.82 13.89
N PRO A 116 2.89 -10.02 15.13
CA PRO A 116 2.80 -9.00 16.19
C PRO A 116 3.48 -7.66 15.84
N TRP A 117 4.52 -7.67 15.01
CA TRP A 117 5.16 -6.43 14.56
C TRP A 117 4.20 -5.51 13.78
N PHE A 118 3.21 -6.09 13.10
CA PHE A 118 2.19 -5.34 12.35
C PHE A 118 1.08 -4.76 13.23
N GLU A 119 1.03 -5.08 14.53
CA GLU A 119 -0.07 -4.66 15.40
C GLU A 119 -0.16 -3.13 15.52
N GLY A 120 0.98 -2.46 15.59
CA GLY A 120 1.09 -1.00 15.62
C GLY A 120 1.44 -0.37 14.26
N HIS A 121 1.40 -1.14 13.17
CA HIS A 121 1.82 -0.68 11.84
C HIS A 121 0.61 -0.25 10.99
N ILE A 122 0.81 0.66 10.03
CA ILE A 122 -0.25 1.10 9.09
C ILE A 122 -0.89 -0.07 8.31
N LEU A 123 -0.10 -1.11 8.05
CA LEU A 123 -0.55 -2.34 7.38
C LEU A 123 -1.21 -3.35 8.33
N ARG A 124 -1.60 -2.94 9.54
CA ARG A 124 -2.37 -3.75 10.49
C ARG A 124 -3.61 -4.37 9.82
N CYS A 125 -4.28 -3.59 8.97
CA CYS A 125 -5.50 -3.95 8.26
C CYS A 125 -5.36 -5.15 7.32
N LEU A 126 -4.13 -5.58 6.98
CA LEU A 126 -3.92 -6.82 6.21
C LEU A 126 -4.22 -8.08 7.02
N PHE A 127 -4.13 -8.00 8.35
CA PHE A 127 -4.18 -9.15 9.24
C PHE A 127 -5.48 -9.19 10.03
N GLN A 128 -5.94 -10.40 10.32
CA GLN A 128 -7.00 -10.62 11.30
C GLN A 128 -6.39 -10.71 12.69
N TRP A 129 -7.03 -10.07 13.67
CA TRP A 129 -6.55 -9.97 15.04
C TRP A 129 -7.60 -10.45 16.03
#